data_AF-A0A938N2P1-F1
#
_entry.id   AF-A0A938N2P1-F1
#
_cell.length_a   1.000
_cell.length_b   1.000
_cell.length_c   1.000
_cell.angle_alpha   90.00
_cell.angle_beta   90.00
_cell.angle_gamma   90.00
#
_symmetry.space_group_name_H-M   'P 1'
#
loop_
_entity.id
_entity.type
_entity.pdbx_description
1 polymer ?
#
loop_
_entity_poly.entity_id
_entity_poly.type
_entity_poly.pdbx_seq_one_letter_code
_entity_poly.pdbx_strand_id
1 'polypeptide(L)'
;MSVRAARSRRVGNSGGSMSWLARVPLIMVLVFGAFATASLIGFDPADPPTTLSWPANETVQNWCGPAGAWIAYHAFRLLGFGVWVLAIGLGLGALSAAMGSSVRHPIVRGVGLLMGACAVAGFQHLLFPQSGAFPDMAGGRVGTFVVTELSARFGPVGTGLWLIGLLGVGALAAMDDWLLWALGWMWRTGVPAAV
;
A
#
# COMPACT_ATOMS: atom_id res chain seq x y z
N MET A 1 -66.81 -26.13 -10.20
CA MET A 1 -66.60 -25.09 -9.17
C MET A 1 -65.60 -25.62 -8.12
N SER A 2 -64.34 -25.18 -8.17
CA SER A 2 -63.40 -25.38 -7.06
C SER A 2 -62.41 -24.21 -7.03
N VAL A 3 -62.81 -23.16 -6.31
CA VAL A 3 -61.96 -22.03 -5.97
C VAL A 3 -61.02 -22.49 -4.85
N ARG A 4 -59.71 -22.52 -5.10
CA ARG A 4 -58.70 -22.61 -4.03
C ARG A 4 -57.55 -21.64 -4.31
N ALA A 5 -57.72 -20.46 -3.70
CA ALA A 5 -56.72 -19.65 -3.03
C ALA A 5 -55.38 -19.43 -3.74
N ALA A 6 -55.27 -18.27 -4.39
CA ALA A 6 -54.01 -17.62 -4.70
C ALA A 6 -53.19 -17.41 -3.42
N ARG A 7 -52.11 -18.20 -3.27
CA ARG A 7 -51.17 -18.08 -2.17
C ARG A 7 -50.23 -16.92 -2.50
N SER A 8 -50.56 -15.73 -1.99
CA SER A 8 -49.68 -14.56 -1.93
C SER A 8 -48.36 -14.97 -1.27
N ARG A 9 -47.32 -15.22 -2.08
CA ARG A 9 -45.94 -15.33 -1.59
C ARG A 9 -45.48 -13.91 -1.27
N ARG A 10 -45.36 -13.63 0.03
CA ARG A 10 -44.69 -12.44 0.56
C ARG A 10 -43.38 -12.22 -0.18
N VAL A 11 -43.29 -11.11 -0.89
CA VAL A 11 -42.02 -10.51 -1.32
C VAL A 11 -41.29 -10.13 -0.04
N GLY A 12 -40.42 -11.03 0.43
CA GLY A 12 -39.44 -10.71 1.45
C GLY A 12 -38.51 -9.69 0.84
N ASN A 13 -38.76 -8.41 1.14
CA ASN A 13 -37.85 -7.32 0.87
C ASN A 13 -36.64 -7.49 1.79
N SER A 14 -35.75 -8.44 1.45
CA SER A 14 -34.38 -8.43 1.94
C SER A 14 -33.65 -7.34 1.15
N GLY A 15 -33.96 -6.09 1.49
CA GLY A 15 -33.07 -4.98 1.24
C GLY A 15 -31.78 -5.32 1.97
N GLY A 16 -30.88 -6.01 1.27
CA GLY A 16 -29.56 -6.38 1.74
C GLY A 16 -28.75 -5.10 1.93
N SER A 17 -29.05 -4.36 2.99
CA SER A 17 -28.11 -3.40 3.54
C SER A 17 -26.84 -4.18 3.77
N MET A 18 -25.82 -3.91 2.96
CA MET A 18 -24.48 -4.44 3.17
C MET A 18 -24.17 -4.33 4.66
N SER A 19 -24.03 -5.47 5.34
CA SER A 19 -24.05 -5.54 6.80
C SER A 19 -23.08 -4.50 7.34
N TRP A 20 -23.50 -3.67 8.30
CA TRP A 20 -22.67 -2.65 8.95
C TRP A 20 -21.27 -3.18 9.34
N LEU A 21 -21.19 -4.47 9.71
CA LEU A 21 -19.98 -5.24 9.96
C LEU A 21 -18.94 -5.22 8.83
N ALA A 22 -19.38 -5.20 7.56
CA ALA A 22 -18.51 -5.15 6.39
C ALA A 22 -17.91 -3.75 6.15
N ARG A 23 -18.52 -2.70 6.70
CA ARG A 23 -18.04 -1.30 6.58
C ARG A 23 -17.04 -0.91 7.66
N VAL A 24 -17.12 -1.52 8.84
CA VAL A 24 -16.18 -1.31 9.95
C VAL A 24 -14.70 -1.48 9.53
N PRO A 25 -14.28 -2.58 8.89
CA PRO A 25 -12.87 -2.75 8.51
C PRO A 25 -12.42 -1.72 7.47
N LEU A 26 -13.30 -1.34 6.54
CA LEU A 26 -12.99 -0.29 5.56
C LEU A 26 -12.75 1.06 6.23
N ILE A 27 -13.63 1.45 7.14
CA ILE A 27 -13.49 2.71 7.89
C ILE A 27 -12.21 2.68 8.74
N MET A 28 -11.91 1.56 9.40
CA MET A 28 -10.67 1.41 10.15
C MET A 28 -9.45 1.60 9.25
N VAL A 29 -9.38 0.93 8.10
CA VAL A 29 -8.26 1.10 7.15
C VAL A 29 -8.15 2.54 6.65
N LEU A 30 -9.26 3.21 6.37
CA LEU A 30 -9.25 4.62 5.96
C LEU A 30 -8.75 5.53 7.07
N VAL A 31 -9.23 5.36 8.31
CA VAL A 31 -8.82 6.19 9.45
C VAL A 31 -7.36 5.96 9.80
N PHE A 32 -6.94 4.70 9.96
CA PHE A 32 -5.54 4.37 10.26
C PHE A 32 -4.60 4.72 9.11
N GLY A 33 -5.02 4.51 7.86
CA GLY A 33 -4.24 4.87 6.68
C GLY A 33 -4.08 6.38 6.53
N ALA A 34 -5.16 7.15 6.76
CA ALA A 34 -5.09 8.62 6.77
C ALA A 34 -4.22 9.13 7.91
N PHE A 35 -4.36 8.56 9.12
CA PHE A 35 -3.51 8.90 10.26
C PHE A 35 -2.03 8.64 9.97
N ALA A 36 -1.70 7.46 9.44
CA ALA A 36 -0.33 7.10 9.06
C ALA A 36 0.20 8.04 7.97
N THR A 37 -0.60 8.34 6.94
CA THR A 37 -0.18 9.22 5.83
C THR A 37 0.04 10.66 6.30
N ALA A 38 -0.87 11.21 7.12
CA ALA A 38 -0.70 12.52 7.73
C ALA A 38 0.53 12.57 8.65
N SER A 39 0.78 11.49 9.40
CA SER A 39 1.99 11.34 10.22
C SER A 39 3.27 11.33 9.38
N LEU A 40 3.26 10.67 8.21
CA LEU A 40 4.38 10.62 7.28
C LEU A 40 4.64 11.97 6.60
N ILE A 41 3.58 12.72 6.24
CA ILE A 41 3.69 14.06 5.66
C ILE A 41 4.25 15.05 6.68
N GLY A 42 3.74 15.01 7.92
CA GLY A 42 4.20 15.85 9.02
C GLY A 42 5.46 15.36 9.71
N PHE A 43 6.26 14.49 9.07
CA PHE A 43 7.48 13.97 9.69
C PHE A 43 8.57 15.05 9.71
N ASP A 44 9.04 15.39 10.92
CA ASP A 44 10.19 16.25 11.15
C ASP A 44 11.36 15.41 11.73
N PRO A 45 12.54 15.40 11.09
CA PRO A 45 13.75 14.75 11.60
C PRO A 45 14.27 15.29 12.95
N ALA A 46 13.72 16.39 13.46
CA ALA A 46 14.02 16.99 14.76
C ALA A 46 13.01 16.65 15.87
N ASP A 47 11.92 15.95 15.54
CA ASP A 47 10.93 15.51 16.53
C ASP A 47 11.41 14.26 17.29
N PRO A 48 11.31 14.21 18.63
CA PRO A 48 11.56 12.99 19.40
C PRO A 48 10.72 11.83 18.85
N PRO A 49 11.28 10.63 18.59
CA PRO A 49 12.49 10.03 19.17
C PRO A 49 13.77 10.17 18.32
N THR A 50 13.78 11.01 17.29
CA THR A 50 14.99 11.23 16.49
C THR A 50 16.09 11.89 17.32
N THR A 51 17.34 11.51 17.09
CA THR A 51 18.55 12.17 17.63
C THR A 51 19.43 12.70 16.51
N LEU A 52 18.85 12.91 15.32
CA LEU A 52 19.59 13.23 14.10
C LEU A 52 19.95 14.71 13.98
N SER A 53 19.15 15.58 14.60
CA SER A 53 19.39 17.02 14.60
C SER A 53 19.53 17.54 16.02
N TRP A 54 20.49 18.45 16.18
CA TRP A 54 20.66 19.24 17.38
C TRP A 54 20.49 20.72 17.03
N PRO A 55 19.66 21.49 17.76
CA PRO A 55 18.82 21.09 18.89
C PRO A 55 17.58 20.29 18.48
N ALA A 56 17.06 19.46 19.40
CA ALA A 56 15.78 18.78 19.20
C ALA A 56 14.62 19.78 19.36
N ASN A 57 13.50 19.54 18.65
CA ASN A 57 12.32 20.35 18.82
C ASN A 57 11.77 20.23 20.26
N GLU A 58 11.50 21.36 20.91
CA GLU A 58 10.90 21.38 22.26
C GLU A 58 9.45 20.88 22.25
N THR A 59 8.75 21.04 21.12
CA THR A 59 7.38 20.53 20.90
C THR A 59 7.31 19.76 19.58
N VAL A 60 6.62 18.61 19.60
CA VAL A 60 6.45 17.75 18.43
C VAL A 60 5.66 18.49 17.34
N GLN A 61 6.26 18.65 16.16
CA GLN A 61 5.67 19.33 15.00
C GLN A 61 4.76 18.42 14.16
N ASN A 62 4.84 17.10 14.35
CA ASN A 62 3.99 16.15 13.65
C ASN A 62 2.50 16.46 13.82
N TRP A 63 1.76 16.49 12.70
CA TRP A 63 0.33 16.81 12.68
C TRP A 63 -0.53 15.86 13.52
N CYS A 64 -0.08 14.62 13.68
CA CYS A 64 -0.73 13.59 14.48
C CYS A 64 -0.13 13.47 15.89
N GLY A 65 0.70 14.44 16.31
CA GLY A 65 1.34 14.50 17.62
C GLY A 65 2.43 13.44 17.83
N PRO A 66 2.80 13.15 19.09
CA PRO A 66 3.92 12.26 19.42
C PRO A 66 3.77 10.83 18.89
N ALA A 67 2.54 10.31 18.85
CA ALA A 67 2.26 8.98 18.31
C ALA A 67 2.51 8.93 16.79
N GLY A 68 2.12 9.98 16.06
CA GLY A 68 2.41 10.10 14.64
C GLY A 68 3.90 10.19 14.34
N ALA A 69 4.63 11.01 15.10
CA ALA A 69 6.08 11.13 15.01
C ALA A 69 6.79 9.78 15.21
N TRP A 70 6.35 9.00 16.21
CA TRP A 70 6.90 7.67 16.48
C TRP A 70 6.65 6.67 15.33
N ILE A 71 5.41 6.64 14.79
CA ILE A 71 5.08 5.76 13.66
C ILE A 71 5.90 6.14 12.42
N ALA A 72 5.91 7.43 12.08
CA ALA A 72 6.63 7.92 10.91
C ALA A 72 8.13 7.64 11.03
N TYR A 73 8.72 7.86 12.22
CA TYR A 73 10.12 7.53 12.50
C TYR A 73 10.46 6.07 12.20
N HIS A 74 9.71 5.11 12.76
CA HIS A 74 10.00 3.69 12.53
C HIS A 74 9.71 3.27 11.09
N ALA A 75 8.67 3.83 10.49
CA ALA A 75 8.30 3.53 9.12
C ALA A 75 9.40 3.96 8.13
N PHE A 76 9.87 5.21 8.23
CA PHE A 76 11.00 5.71 7.43
C PHE A 76 12.31 4.99 7.77
N ARG A 77 12.57 4.65 9.04
CA ARG A 77 13.77 3.92 9.44
C ARG A 77 13.81 2.49 8.87
N LEU A 78 12.66 1.82 8.76
CA LEU A 78 12.59 0.45 8.24
C LEU A 78 12.59 0.41 6.72
N LEU A 79 11.75 1.23 6.09
CA LEU A 79 11.44 1.13 4.65
C LEU A 79 11.89 2.33 3.81
N GLY A 80 12.43 3.39 4.41
CA GLY A 80 12.79 4.61 3.68
C GLY A 80 11.60 5.15 2.89
N PHE A 81 11.84 5.55 1.63
CA PHE A 81 10.75 5.99 0.74
C PHE A 81 9.82 4.86 0.28
N GLY A 82 10.20 3.59 0.49
CA GLY A 82 9.31 2.45 0.25
C GLY A 82 8.00 2.53 1.04
N VAL A 83 7.98 3.27 2.16
CA VAL A 83 6.75 3.47 2.94
C VAL A 83 5.65 4.18 2.15
N TRP A 84 6.00 5.03 1.19
CA TRP A 84 5.03 5.72 0.34
C TRP A 84 4.27 4.74 -0.57
N VAL A 85 4.91 3.65 -0.99
CA VAL A 85 4.24 2.58 -1.75
C VAL A 85 3.13 1.96 -0.92
N LEU A 86 3.38 1.73 0.38
CA LEU A 86 2.38 1.21 1.29
C LEU A 86 1.25 2.22 1.54
N ALA A 87 1.58 3.49 1.78
CA ALA A 87 0.58 4.53 2.00
C ALA A 87 -0.34 4.72 0.78
N ILE A 88 0.24 4.82 -0.42
CA ILE A 88 -0.51 4.96 -1.69
C ILE A 88 -1.31 3.68 -1.97
N GLY A 89 -0.70 2.51 -1.79
CA GLY A 89 -1.35 1.23 -2.04
C GLY A 89 -2.55 0.99 -1.12
N LEU A 90 -2.41 1.31 0.17
CA LEU A 90 -3.52 1.25 1.14
C LEU A 90 -4.60 2.27 0.82
N GLY A 91 -4.23 3.50 0.45
CA GLY A 91 -5.17 4.55 0.05
C GLY A 91 -6.00 4.14 -1.17
N LEU A 92 -5.34 3.71 -2.25
CA LEU A 92 -6.00 3.22 -3.46
C LEU A 92 -6.83 1.95 -3.18
N GLY A 93 -6.33 1.07 -2.33
CA GLY A 93 -7.06 -0.11 -1.87
C GLY A 93 -8.36 0.23 -1.16
N ALA A 94 -8.30 1.15 -0.20
CA ALA A 94 -9.45 1.62 0.54
C ALA A 94 -10.45 2.37 -0.34
N LEU A 95 -9.99 3.24 -1.25
CA LEU A 95 -10.85 3.90 -2.23
C LEU A 95 -11.53 2.89 -3.16
N SER A 96 -10.81 1.88 -3.65
CA SER A 96 -11.38 0.82 -4.48
C SER A 96 -12.46 0.02 -3.76
N ALA A 97 -12.24 -0.30 -2.48
CA ALA A 97 -13.22 -0.98 -1.64
C ALA A 97 -14.43 -0.09 -1.33
N ALA A 98 -14.23 1.23 -1.15
CA ALA A 98 -15.31 2.20 -0.96
C ALA A 98 -16.19 2.37 -2.21
N MET A 99 -15.62 2.24 -3.42
CA MET A 99 -16.35 2.25 -4.68
C MET A 99 -17.12 0.95 -4.96
N GLY A 100 -17.12 -0.01 -4.02
CA GLY A 100 -17.86 -1.26 -4.14
C GLY A 100 -17.12 -2.37 -4.89
N SER A 101 -15.81 -2.23 -5.14
CA SER A 101 -15.00 -3.33 -5.63
C SER A 101 -14.90 -4.43 -4.58
N SER A 102 -15.31 -5.65 -4.92
CA SER A 102 -15.04 -6.81 -4.08
C SER A 102 -13.55 -7.12 -4.14
N VAL A 103 -12.83 -6.89 -3.03
CA VAL A 103 -11.42 -7.27 -2.89
C VAL A 103 -11.38 -8.78 -2.67
N ARG A 104 -11.09 -9.55 -3.73
CA ARG A 104 -11.09 -11.02 -3.64
C ARG A 104 -9.90 -11.56 -2.86
N HIS A 105 -8.73 -10.92 -3.00
CA HIS A 105 -7.47 -11.42 -2.42
C HIS A 105 -6.68 -10.33 -1.67
N PRO A 106 -7.14 -9.89 -0.48
CA PRO A 106 -6.49 -8.82 0.27
C PRO A 106 -5.06 -9.18 0.73
N ILE A 107 -4.80 -10.47 1.00
CA ILE A 107 -3.48 -10.95 1.45
C ILE A 107 -2.46 -10.86 0.31
N VAL A 108 -2.80 -11.34 -0.89
CA VAL A 108 -1.91 -11.31 -2.06
C VAL A 108 -1.55 -9.87 -2.41
N ARG A 109 -2.56 -8.99 -2.37
CA ARG A 109 -2.35 -7.55 -2.56
C ARG A 109 -1.43 -6.94 -1.51
N GLY A 110 -1.62 -7.30 -0.23
CA GLY A 110 -0.74 -6.87 0.86
C GLY A 110 0.71 -7.33 0.66
N VAL A 111 0.92 -8.57 0.27
CA VAL A 111 2.26 -9.11 -0.05
C VAL A 111 2.88 -8.37 -1.24
N GLY A 112 2.11 -8.13 -2.31
CA GLY A 112 2.57 -7.37 -3.47
C GLY A 112 3.01 -5.95 -3.12
N LEU A 113 2.23 -5.26 -2.28
CA LEU A 113 2.57 -3.94 -1.77
C LEU A 113 3.86 -3.95 -0.92
N LEU A 114 4.04 -4.96 -0.07
CA LEU A 114 5.27 -5.13 0.72
C LEU A 114 6.49 -5.39 -0.18
N MET A 115 6.35 -6.26 -1.18
CA MET A 115 7.41 -6.52 -2.16
C MET A 115 7.78 -5.25 -2.93
N GLY A 116 6.78 -4.49 -3.40
CA GLY A 116 7.01 -3.20 -4.06
C GLY A 116 7.67 -2.16 -3.15
N ALA A 117 7.26 -2.08 -1.89
CA ALA A 117 7.88 -1.21 -0.89
C ALA A 117 9.36 -1.55 -0.68
N CYS A 118 9.69 -2.83 -0.52
CA CYS A 118 11.08 -3.31 -0.41
C CYS A 118 11.90 -3.01 -1.68
N ALA A 119 11.31 -3.16 -2.86
CA ALA A 119 11.98 -2.85 -4.12
C ALA A 119 12.29 -1.36 -4.26
N VAL A 120 11.33 -0.48 -3.96
CA VAL A 120 11.53 0.98 -3.98
C VAL A 120 12.54 1.42 -2.93
N ALA A 121 12.48 0.84 -1.73
CA ALA A 121 13.47 1.06 -0.67
C ALA A 121 14.89 0.69 -1.13
N GLY A 122 15.06 -0.46 -1.77
CA GLY A 122 16.34 -0.89 -2.36
C GLY A 122 16.80 0.03 -3.48
N PHE A 123 15.91 0.43 -4.39
CA PHE A 123 16.24 1.35 -5.49
C PHE A 123 16.74 2.69 -4.99
N GLN A 124 16.08 3.24 -3.98
CA GLN A 124 16.48 4.49 -3.40
C GLN A 124 17.91 4.41 -2.82
N HIS A 125 18.25 3.33 -2.11
CA HIS A 125 19.61 3.15 -1.60
C HIS A 125 20.64 2.93 -2.71
N LEU A 126 20.27 2.21 -3.78
CA LEU A 126 21.16 1.93 -4.92
C LEU A 126 21.48 3.18 -5.74
N LEU A 127 20.48 4.03 -6.01
CA LEU A 127 20.62 5.21 -6.86
C LEU A 127 21.03 6.46 -6.09
N PHE A 128 20.52 6.60 -4.88
CA PHE A 128 20.69 7.80 -4.06
C PHE A 128 21.04 7.41 -2.60
N PRO A 129 22.24 6.84 -2.37
CA PRO A 129 22.63 6.30 -1.06
C PRO A 129 22.67 7.34 0.07
N GLN A 130 22.77 8.63 -0.27
CA GLN A 130 22.76 9.77 0.66
C GLN A 130 21.39 10.48 0.75
N SER A 131 20.33 9.97 0.10
CA SER A 131 19.02 10.62 0.07
C SER A 131 18.12 10.19 1.23
N GLY A 132 17.32 11.13 1.75
CA GLY A 132 16.25 10.84 2.72
C GLY A 132 16.51 11.36 4.12
N ALA A 133 15.57 11.06 5.03
CA ALA A 133 15.58 11.55 6.40
C ALA A 133 16.80 11.09 7.23
N PHE A 134 17.44 10.00 6.82
CA PHE A 134 18.60 9.42 7.48
C PHE A 134 19.75 9.30 6.46
N PRO A 135 20.78 10.18 6.53
CA PRO A 135 21.87 10.23 5.53
C PRO A 135 22.63 8.90 5.34
N ASP A 136 22.71 8.07 6.38
CA ASP A 136 23.39 6.77 6.35
C ASP A 136 22.45 5.59 5.99
N MET A 137 21.14 5.82 5.93
CA MET A 137 20.12 4.77 5.76
C MET A 137 19.02 5.19 4.80
N ALA A 138 19.39 5.68 3.62
CA ALA A 138 18.47 6.17 2.60
C ALA A 138 17.27 5.23 2.36
N GLY A 139 17.52 3.97 2.01
CA GLY A 139 16.49 2.95 1.77
C GLY A 139 15.90 2.31 3.03
N GLY A 140 16.13 2.88 4.21
CA GLY A 140 15.86 2.22 5.48
C GLY A 140 16.70 0.95 5.68
N ARG A 141 16.50 0.27 6.81
CA ARG A 141 17.24 -0.95 7.17
C ARG A 141 17.04 -2.10 6.18
N VAL A 142 15.85 -2.20 5.60
CA VAL A 142 15.53 -3.29 4.64
C VAL A 142 16.22 -3.04 3.31
N GLY A 143 16.13 -1.82 2.77
CA GLY A 143 16.73 -1.47 1.48
C GLY A 143 18.25 -1.57 1.51
N THR A 144 18.90 -1.08 2.57
CA THR A 144 20.35 -1.17 2.72
C THR A 144 20.82 -2.62 2.81
N PHE A 145 20.13 -3.46 3.60
CA PHE A 145 20.47 -4.87 3.73
C PHE A 145 20.33 -5.63 2.40
N VAL A 146 19.20 -5.45 1.71
CA VAL A 146 18.94 -6.10 0.42
C VAL A 146 19.97 -5.70 -0.62
N VAL A 147 20.26 -4.41 -0.77
CA VAL A 147 21.23 -3.92 -1.76
C VAL A 147 22.65 -4.35 -1.43
N THR A 148 23.05 -4.37 -0.16
CA THR A 148 24.37 -4.83 0.26
C THR A 148 24.57 -6.31 -0.09
N GLU A 149 23.59 -7.16 0.25
CA GLU A 149 23.66 -8.60 -0.04
C GLU A 149 23.59 -8.90 -1.55
N LEU A 150 22.73 -8.23 -2.30
CA LEU A 150 22.61 -8.45 -3.75
C LEU A 150 23.85 -7.93 -4.49
N SER A 151 24.37 -6.76 -4.10
CA SER A 151 25.51 -6.16 -4.79
C SER A 151 26.79 -6.94 -4.54
N ALA A 152 26.93 -7.57 -3.36
CA ALA A 152 28.02 -8.49 -3.09
C ALA A 152 28.02 -9.74 -4.01
N ARG A 153 26.86 -10.13 -4.55
CA ARG A 153 26.70 -11.36 -5.36
C ARG A 153 26.62 -11.10 -6.86
N PHE A 154 25.94 -10.04 -7.28
CA PHE A 154 25.58 -9.77 -8.67
C PHE A 154 26.11 -8.43 -9.21
N GLY A 155 26.79 -7.64 -8.37
CA GLY A 155 27.22 -6.29 -8.70
C GLY A 155 26.04 -5.29 -8.81
N PRO A 156 26.33 -3.98 -8.94
CA PRO A 156 25.30 -2.94 -8.88
C PRO A 156 24.22 -3.05 -9.96
N VAL A 157 24.61 -3.38 -11.19
CA VAL A 157 23.67 -3.53 -12.33
C VAL A 157 22.77 -4.75 -12.13
N GLY A 158 23.34 -5.88 -11.68
CA GLY A 158 22.56 -7.08 -11.37
C GLY A 158 21.57 -6.86 -10.23
N THR A 159 21.98 -6.13 -9.19
CA THR A 159 21.08 -5.70 -8.11
C THR A 159 19.90 -4.91 -8.63
N GLY A 160 20.13 -3.95 -9.53
CA GLY A 160 19.06 -3.17 -10.17
C GLY A 160 18.05 -4.04 -10.92
N LEU A 161 18.52 -5.03 -11.69
CA LEU A 161 17.64 -5.95 -12.41
C LEU A 161 16.77 -6.79 -11.47
N TRP A 162 17.34 -7.31 -10.38
CA TRP A 162 16.59 -8.05 -9.37
C TRP A 162 15.54 -7.18 -8.68
N LEU A 163 15.86 -5.92 -8.38
CA LEU A 163 14.92 -4.97 -7.80
C LEU A 163 13.78 -4.62 -8.77
N ILE A 164 14.06 -4.46 -10.08
CA ILE A 164 13.01 -4.30 -11.11
C ILE A 164 12.09 -5.53 -11.13
N GLY A 165 12.67 -6.73 -11.09
CA GLY A 165 11.89 -7.98 -11.05
C GLY A 165 10.99 -8.04 -9.82
N LEU A 166 11.53 -7.72 -8.65
CA LEU A 166 10.77 -7.67 -7.39
C LEU A 166 9.64 -6.63 -7.45
N LEU A 167 9.91 -5.45 -8.00
CA LEU A 167 8.91 -4.40 -8.19
C LEU A 167 7.80 -4.86 -9.16
N GLY A 168 8.17 -5.51 -10.26
CA GLY A 168 7.22 -6.05 -11.24
C GLY A 168 6.31 -7.12 -10.64
N VAL A 169 6.88 -8.11 -9.96
CA VAL A 169 6.10 -9.16 -9.27
C VAL A 169 5.22 -8.56 -8.18
N GLY A 170 5.75 -7.60 -7.40
CA GLY A 170 4.99 -6.90 -6.37
C GLY A 170 3.82 -6.09 -6.94
N ALA A 171 4.03 -5.38 -8.05
CA ALA A 171 2.99 -4.62 -8.73
C ALA A 171 1.91 -5.52 -9.33
N LEU A 172 2.30 -6.65 -9.94
CA LEU A 172 1.35 -7.64 -10.45
C LEU A 172 0.49 -8.20 -9.32
N ALA A 173 1.10 -8.73 -8.26
CA ALA A 173 0.37 -9.23 -7.09
C ALA A 173 -0.51 -8.16 -6.41
N ALA A 174 -0.10 -6.89 -6.46
CA ALA A 174 -0.91 -5.78 -5.95
C ALA A 174 -2.10 -5.41 -6.87
N MET A 175 -1.99 -5.68 -8.18
CA MET A 175 -2.94 -5.31 -9.22
C MET A 175 -3.71 -6.49 -9.83
N ASP A 176 -3.59 -7.71 -9.31
CA ASP A 176 -4.15 -8.94 -9.90
C ASP A 176 -5.60 -8.78 -10.44
N ASP A 177 -6.51 -8.17 -9.67
CA ASP A 177 -7.89 -7.94 -10.11
C ASP A 177 -8.02 -6.89 -11.23
N TRP A 178 -7.20 -5.83 -11.20
CA TRP A 178 -7.22 -4.73 -12.17
C TRP A 178 -6.56 -5.15 -13.49
N LEU A 179 -5.50 -5.96 -13.40
CA LEU A 179 -4.81 -6.50 -14.56
C LEU A 179 -5.72 -7.45 -15.34
N LEU A 180 -6.43 -8.35 -14.64
CA LEU A 180 -7.41 -9.24 -15.29
C LEU A 180 -8.54 -8.45 -15.95
N TRP A 181 -8.99 -7.37 -15.32
CA TRP A 181 -10.03 -6.50 -15.89
C TRP A 181 -9.53 -5.72 -17.12
N ALA A 182 -8.32 -5.16 -17.05
CA ALA A 182 -7.69 -4.43 -18.15
C ALA A 182 -7.36 -5.36 -19.34
N LEU A 183 -6.80 -6.54 -19.08
CA LEU A 183 -6.50 -7.55 -20.10
C LEU A 183 -7.78 -8.08 -20.74
N GLY A 184 -8.82 -8.31 -19.94
CA GLY A 184 -10.15 -8.69 -20.43
C GLY A 184 -10.81 -7.60 -21.27
N TRP A 185 -10.64 -6.33 -20.91
CA TRP A 185 -11.10 -5.21 -21.73
C TRP A 185 -10.34 -5.13 -23.05
N MET A 186 -9.01 -5.26 -23.03
CA MET A 186 -8.16 -5.28 -24.23
C MET A 186 -8.52 -6.44 -25.17
N TRP A 187 -8.82 -7.62 -24.63
CA TRP A 187 -9.25 -8.77 -25.43
C TRP A 187 -10.63 -8.53 -26.06
N ARG A 188 -11.55 -7.87 -25.35
CA ARG A 188 -12.88 -7.55 -25.87
C ARG A 188 -12.89 -6.43 -26.91
N THR A 189 -11.94 -5.51 -26.85
CA THR A 189 -11.78 -4.45 -27.86
C THR A 189 -10.91 -4.87 -29.05
N GLY A 190 -10.05 -5.88 -28.88
CA GLY A 190 -9.15 -6.40 -29.90
C GLY A 190 -9.72 -7.52 -30.79
N VAL A 191 -10.87 -8.11 -30.44
CA VAL A 191 -11.59 -9.04 -31.34
C VAL A 191 -12.57 -8.21 -32.17
N PRO A 192 -12.28 -7.88 -33.45
CA PRO A 192 -13.33 -7.41 -34.34
C PRO A 192 -14.41 -8.49 -34.37
N ALA A 193 -15.65 -8.10 -34.13
CA ALA A 193 -16.81 -8.97 -34.30
C ALA A 193 -16.83 -9.43 -35.76
N ALA A 194 -16.21 -10.58 -36.02
CA ALA A 194 -16.37 -11.29 -37.28
C ALA A 194 -17.81 -11.80 -37.30
N VAL A 195 -18.50 -11.35 -38.35
CA VAL A 195 -19.87 -11.63 -38.78
C VAL A 195 -20.22 -13.11 -38.70
#